data_AF-A0A412ATP5-F1
#
_entry.id   AF-A0A412ATP5-F1
#
_cell.length_a   1.000
_cell.length_b   1.000
_cell.length_c   1.000
_cell.angle_alpha   90.00
_cell.angle_beta   90.00
_cell.angle_gamma   90.00
#
_symmetry.space_group_name_H-M   'P 1'
#
loop_
_entity.id
_entity.type
_entity.pdbx_description
1 polymer ?
#
loop_
_entity_poly.entity_id
_entity_poly.type
_entity_poly.pdbx_seq_one_letter_code
_entity_poly.pdbx_strand_id
1 'polypeptide(L)'
;MVSNCFDDLLGKISAYDFFNVLIPGALVTYSISEMPLGCYVDSSDWLALFVMSYVLGLIASRIGSLCIEPLVRNLKPIRKRDYSAFAYAQKNDPKVEQLLMISNMYRSLAGAGVLLVIILLASLLPESHRLPAALCSFIALFIASWIKQERYVEKRINFNLEERDKHERD
;
A
#
# COMPACT_ATOMS: atom_id res chain seq x y z
N MET A 1 -14.76 -23.57 14.73
CA MET A 1 -15.48 -22.74 13.72
C MET A 1 -14.69 -21.48 13.37
N VAL A 2 -14.18 -20.73 14.36
CA VAL A 2 -13.31 -19.55 14.12
C VAL A 2 -12.00 -19.90 13.37
N SER A 3 -11.32 -21.00 13.72
CA SER A 3 -10.08 -21.45 13.03
C SER A 3 -10.29 -21.60 11.52
N ASN A 4 -11.34 -22.32 11.10
CA ASN A 4 -11.61 -22.59 9.69
C ASN A 4 -11.83 -21.30 8.88
N CYS A 5 -12.49 -20.28 9.45
CA CYS A 5 -12.74 -19.01 8.77
C CYS A 5 -11.47 -18.17 8.59
N PHE A 6 -10.61 -18.15 9.62
CA PHE A 6 -9.32 -17.47 9.54
C PHE A 6 -8.40 -18.13 8.51
N ASP A 7 -8.33 -19.45 8.52
CA ASP A 7 -7.53 -20.23 7.56
C ASP A 7 -8.03 -20.02 6.12
N ASP A 8 -9.35 -19.99 5.91
CA ASP A 8 -9.95 -19.68 4.60
C ASP A 8 -9.65 -18.25 4.13
N LEU A 9 -9.66 -17.25 5.03
CA LEU A 9 -9.38 -15.86 4.71
C LEU A 9 -7.90 -15.63 4.41
N LEU A 10 -7.01 -16.24 5.20
CA LEU A 10 -5.57 -16.25 4.96
C LEU A 10 -5.24 -16.97 3.65
N GLY A 11 -5.90 -18.08 3.34
CA GLY A 11 -5.71 -18.80 2.07
C GLY A 11 -6.12 -17.98 0.83
N LYS A 12 -6.97 -16.96 1.01
CA LYS A 12 -7.38 -16.04 -0.06
C LYS A 12 -6.48 -14.81 -0.21
N ILE A 13 -5.68 -14.48 0.80
CA ILE A 13 -4.77 -13.34 0.71
C ILE A 13 -3.53 -13.75 -0.08
N SER A 14 -3.12 -12.94 -1.05
CA SER A 14 -1.88 -13.21 -1.76
C SER A 14 -0.69 -12.99 -0.83
N ALA A 15 0.43 -13.69 -1.06
CA ALA A 15 1.69 -13.40 -0.34
C ALA A 15 2.07 -11.91 -0.51
N TYR A 16 1.82 -11.35 -1.69
CA TYR A 16 2.05 -9.94 -1.95
C TYR A 16 1.23 -9.04 -1.02
N ASP A 17 -0.07 -9.28 -0.87
CA ASP A 17 -0.93 -8.49 0.01
C ASP A 17 -0.59 -8.72 1.49
N PHE A 18 -0.24 -9.95 1.87
CA PHE A 18 0.23 -10.25 3.22
C PHE A 18 1.43 -9.37 3.60
N PHE A 19 2.48 -9.36 2.78
CA PHE A 19 3.70 -8.60 3.06
C PHE A 19 3.54 -7.08 2.84
N ASN A 20 2.81 -6.65 1.80
CA ASN A 20 2.76 -5.24 1.41
C ASN A 20 1.61 -4.45 2.01
N VAL A 21 0.59 -5.13 2.54
CA VAL A 21 -0.62 -4.54 3.11
C VAL A 21 -0.80 -5.00 4.55
N LEU A 22 -1.01 -6.30 4.79
CA LEU A 22 -1.41 -6.77 6.11
C LEU A 22 -0.34 -6.52 7.19
N ILE A 23 0.93 -6.84 6.92
CA ILE A 23 2.02 -6.61 7.88
C ILE A 23 2.19 -5.11 8.23
N PRO A 24 2.34 -4.18 7.27
CA PRO A 24 2.41 -2.75 7.57
C PRO A 24 1.18 -2.25 8.33
N GLY A 25 0.01 -2.76 7.99
CA GLY A 25 -1.23 -2.42 8.66
C GLY A 25 -1.31 -2.91 10.09
N ALA A 26 -0.91 -4.15 10.35
CA ALA A 26 -0.83 -4.72 11.70
C ALA A 26 0.13 -3.93 12.58
N LEU A 27 1.26 -3.47 12.02
CA LEU A 27 2.19 -2.57 12.72
C LEU A 27 1.49 -1.27 13.14
N VAL A 28 0.69 -0.67 12.27
CA VAL A 28 -0.07 0.55 12.59
C VAL A 28 -1.13 0.27 13.65
N THR A 29 -1.93 -0.77 13.47
CA THR A 29 -2.99 -1.17 14.41
C THR A 29 -2.43 -1.37 15.82
N TYR A 30 -1.36 -2.16 15.94
CA TYR A 30 -0.69 -2.42 17.21
C TYR A 30 -0.07 -1.14 17.79
N SER A 31 0.57 -0.30 16.96
CA SER A 31 1.15 0.95 17.47
C SER A 31 0.08 1.90 18.02
N ILE A 32 -1.09 1.99 17.38
CA ILE A 32 -2.20 2.82 17.86
C ILE A 32 -2.75 2.30 19.20
N SER A 33 -2.82 0.98 19.40
CA SER A 33 -3.31 0.43 20.68
C SER A 33 -2.39 0.73 21.86
N GLU A 34 -1.10 0.89 21.60
CA GLU A 34 -0.10 1.27 22.62
C GLU A 34 0.01 2.80 22.83
N MET A 35 -0.55 3.61 21.93
CA MET A 35 -0.49 5.07 22.04
C MET A 35 -1.52 5.58 23.06
N PRO A 36 -1.18 6.59 23.89
CA PRO A 36 -2.10 7.18 24.86
C PRO A 36 -3.10 8.16 24.19
N LEU A 37 -3.71 7.73 23.09
CA LEU A 37 -4.66 8.53 22.28
C LEU A 37 -6.12 8.30 22.70
N GLY A 38 -6.37 7.45 23.69
CA GLY A 38 -7.73 7.04 24.09
C GLY A 38 -8.42 6.12 23.07
N CYS A 39 -7.67 5.59 22.10
CA CYS A 39 -8.17 4.63 21.13
C CYS A 39 -8.16 3.23 21.76
N TYR A 40 -9.34 2.64 21.96
CA TYR A 40 -9.46 1.23 22.34
C TYR A 40 -9.53 0.37 21.08
N VAL A 41 -8.54 -0.50 20.92
CA VAL A 41 -8.59 -1.57 19.92
C VAL A 41 -9.00 -2.84 20.66
N ASP A 42 -10.22 -3.32 20.41
CA ASP A 42 -10.67 -4.59 20.98
C ASP A 42 -9.88 -5.74 20.34
N SER A 43 -8.99 -6.35 21.13
CA SER A 43 -8.19 -7.47 20.65
C SER A 43 -8.94 -8.81 20.63
N SER A 44 -10.16 -8.85 21.16
CA SER A 44 -10.96 -10.09 21.21
C SER A 44 -11.66 -10.41 19.88
N ASP A 45 -11.92 -9.41 19.04
CA ASP A 45 -12.46 -9.59 17.69
C ASP A 45 -11.33 -9.64 16.65
N TRP A 46 -10.86 -10.86 16.37
CA TRP A 46 -9.80 -11.09 15.39
C TRP A 46 -10.19 -10.64 13.97
N LEU A 47 -11.48 -10.67 13.60
CA LEU A 47 -11.93 -10.31 12.26
C LEU A 47 -11.89 -8.79 12.10
N ALA A 48 -12.37 -8.05 13.09
CA ALA A 48 -12.24 -6.60 13.12
C ALA A 48 -10.77 -6.18 13.07
N LEU A 49 -9.90 -6.80 13.89
CA LEU A 49 -8.45 -6.57 13.85
C LEU A 49 -7.85 -6.83 12.47
N PHE A 50 -8.22 -7.94 11.83
CA PHE A 50 -7.74 -8.31 10.50
C PHE A 50 -8.15 -7.28 9.46
N VAL A 51 -9.44 -6.91 9.42
CA VAL A 51 -9.97 -5.94 8.45
C VAL A 51 -9.36 -4.56 8.67
N MET A 52 -9.28 -4.10 9.91
CA MET A 52 -8.67 -2.80 10.25
C MET A 52 -7.20 -2.76 9.88
N SER A 53 -6.45 -3.83 10.18
CA SER A 53 -5.05 -3.94 9.77
C SER A 53 -4.93 -3.90 8.25
N TYR A 54 -5.77 -4.63 7.51
CA TYR A 54 -5.74 -4.58 6.04
C TYR A 54 -6.01 -3.17 5.50
N VAL A 55 -7.02 -2.47 6.03
CA VAL A 55 -7.36 -1.09 5.61
C VAL A 55 -6.25 -0.09 5.93
N LEU A 56 -5.69 -0.12 7.15
CA LEU A 56 -4.56 0.73 7.53
C LEU A 56 -3.31 0.42 6.70
N GLY A 57 -3.10 -0.85 6.39
CA GLY A 57 -2.05 -1.31 5.47
C GLY A 57 -2.22 -0.76 4.06
N LEU A 58 -3.45 -0.72 3.55
CA LEU A 58 -3.75 -0.12 2.24
C LEU A 58 -3.43 1.37 2.26
N ILE A 59 -3.86 2.10 3.28
CA ILE A 59 -3.56 3.54 3.46
C ILE A 59 -2.05 3.76 3.50
N ALA A 60 -1.32 3.00 4.32
CA ALA A 60 0.14 3.05 4.42
C ALA A 60 0.81 2.80 3.06
N SER A 61 0.34 1.80 2.30
CA SER A 61 0.84 1.51 0.95
C SER A 61 0.64 2.68 -0.01
N ARG A 62 -0.48 3.40 0.10
CA ARG A 62 -0.80 4.56 -0.75
C ARG A 62 0.07 5.75 -0.38
N ILE A 63 0.21 6.07 0.90
CA ILE A 63 1.12 7.11 1.42
C ILE A 63 2.55 6.84 0.95
N GLY A 64 3.02 5.59 1.08
CA GLY A 64 4.34 5.21 0.60
C GLY A 64 4.52 5.45 -0.89
N SER A 65 3.48 5.23 -1.71
CA SER A 65 3.54 5.41 -3.16
C SER A 65 3.39 6.88 -3.60
N LEU A 66 2.55 7.65 -2.92
CA LEU A 66 2.19 9.01 -3.34
C LEU A 66 3.12 10.06 -2.74
N CYS A 67 3.66 9.81 -1.55
CA CYS A 67 4.51 10.75 -0.84
C CYS A 67 5.97 10.27 -0.85
N ILE A 68 6.23 9.09 -0.29
CA ILE A 68 7.61 8.63 -0.04
C ILE A 68 8.36 8.34 -1.34
N GLU A 69 7.74 7.60 -2.26
CA GLU A 69 8.39 7.26 -3.55
C GLU A 69 8.83 8.51 -4.34
N PRO A 70 7.97 9.53 -4.58
CA PRO A 70 8.40 10.77 -5.21
C PRO A 70 9.50 11.51 -4.44
N LEU A 71 9.41 11.60 -3.11
CA LEU A 71 10.42 12.24 -2.28
C LEU A 71 11.79 11.55 -2.42
N VAL A 72 11.84 10.22 -2.32
CA VAL A 72 13.08 9.45 -2.47
C VAL A 72 13.67 9.62 -3.86
N ARG A 73 12.84 9.61 -4.91
CA ARG A 73 13.31 9.83 -6.30
C ARG A 73 13.91 11.22 -6.51
N ASN A 74 13.40 12.23 -5.79
CA ASN A 74 13.96 13.58 -5.82
C ASN A 74 15.29 13.67 -5.05
N LEU A 75 15.43 12.97 -3.92
CA LEU A 75 16.64 12.99 -3.08
C LEU A 75 17.80 12.18 -3.66
N LYS A 76 17.50 11.03 -4.26
CA LYS A 76 18.45 10.23 -5.01
C LYS A 76 17.81 9.90 -6.36
N PRO A 77 18.36 10.35 -7.49
CA PRO A 77 17.88 9.98 -8.80
C PRO A 77 18.19 8.50 -9.05
N ILE A 78 17.38 7.62 -8.46
CA ILE A 78 17.29 6.23 -8.88
C ILE A 78 16.82 6.32 -10.33
N ARG A 79 17.61 5.76 -11.27
CA ARG A 79 17.24 5.74 -12.69
C ARG A 79 15.78 5.31 -12.81
N LYS A 80 14.98 6.15 -13.45
CA LYS A 80 13.59 5.82 -13.77
C LYS A 80 13.65 4.50 -14.54
N ARG A 81 13.01 3.46 -14.00
CA ARG A 81 12.94 2.17 -14.69
C ARG A 81 12.28 2.42 -16.03
N ASP A 82 12.97 2.07 -17.11
CA ASP A 82 12.33 1.92 -18.40
C ASP A 82 11.25 0.85 -18.24
N TYR A 83 10.01 1.21 -18.53
CA TYR A 83 8.86 0.34 -18.31
C TYR A 83 8.95 -0.89 -19.19
N SER A 84 9.42 -0.74 -20.44
CA SER A 84 9.53 -1.84 -21.38
C SER A 84 10.59 -2.85 -20.95
N ALA A 85 11.78 -2.37 -20.57
CA ALA A 85 12.83 -3.22 -20.01
C ALA A 85 12.37 -3.90 -18.70
N PHE A 86 11.63 -3.20 -17.84
CA PHE A 86 11.09 -3.77 -16.61
C PHE A 86 10.04 -4.86 -16.88
N ALA A 87 9.10 -4.61 -17.79
CA ALA A 87 8.05 -5.57 -18.15
C ALA A 87 8.66 -6.84 -18.79
N TYR A 88 9.64 -6.66 -19.67
CA TYR A 88 10.41 -7.78 -20.23
C TYR A 88 11.16 -8.57 -19.14
N ALA A 89 11.88 -7.89 -18.24
CA ALA A 89 12.60 -8.55 -17.16
C ALA A 89 11.65 -9.29 -16.20
N GLN A 90 10.49 -8.70 -15.87
CA GLN A 90 9.48 -9.34 -15.04
C GLN A 90 8.93 -10.64 -15.68
N LYS A 91 8.79 -10.68 -17.02
CA LYS A 91 8.31 -11.86 -17.75
C LYS A 91 9.34 -13.00 -17.77
N ASN A 92 10.63 -12.67 -17.80
CA ASN A 92 11.71 -13.64 -18.00
C ASN A 92 12.48 -14.02 -16.72
N ASP A 93 12.35 -13.25 -15.64
CA ASP A 93 13.03 -13.49 -14.36
C ASP A 93 12.05 -13.34 -13.17
N PRO A 94 11.56 -14.46 -12.59
CA PRO A 94 10.68 -14.45 -11.42
C PRO A 94 11.29 -13.73 -10.20
N LYS A 95 12.62 -13.61 -10.12
CA LYS A 95 13.28 -12.91 -9.02
C LYS A 95 12.95 -11.42 -9.01
N VAL A 96 12.68 -10.82 -10.18
CA VAL A 96 12.29 -9.41 -10.32
C VAL A 96 10.99 -9.14 -9.56
N GLU A 97 10.00 -10.03 -9.65
CA GLU A 97 8.74 -9.90 -8.92
C GLU A 97 8.94 -10.02 -7.41
N GLN A 98 9.75 -10.98 -6.95
CA GLN A 98 10.07 -11.14 -5.53
C GLN A 98 10.78 -9.90 -4.97
N LEU A 99 11.77 -9.36 -5.69
CA LEU A 99 12.48 -8.14 -5.28
C LEU A 99 11.56 -6.91 -5.29
N LEU A 100 10.62 -6.84 -6.23
CA LEU A 100 9.61 -5.78 -6.27
C LEU A 100 8.68 -5.86 -5.06
N MET A 101 8.23 -7.05 -4.69
CA MET A 101 7.44 -7.28 -3.48
C MET A 101 8.20 -6.77 -2.25
N ILE A 102 9.45 -7.17 -2.05
CA ILE A 102 10.28 -6.71 -0.92
C ILE A 102 10.45 -5.18 -0.94
N SER A 103 10.73 -4.60 -2.11
CA SER A 103 10.86 -3.14 -2.27
C SER A 103 9.56 -2.41 -1.93
N ASN A 104 8.40 -2.96 -2.31
CA ASN A 104 7.10 -2.40 -1.98
C ASN A 104 6.77 -2.55 -0.50
N MET A 105 7.19 -3.65 0.14
CA MET A 105 7.02 -3.86 1.57
C MET A 105 7.76 -2.76 2.36
N TYR A 106 9.02 -2.49 2.04
CA TYR A 106 9.77 -1.39 2.68
C TYR A 106 9.09 -0.03 2.48
N ARG A 107 8.58 0.22 1.27
CA ARG A 107 7.85 1.47 0.97
C ARG A 107 6.55 1.57 1.77
N SER A 108 5.79 0.48 1.92
CA SER A 108 4.57 0.43 2.73
C SER A 108 4.88 0.58 4.22
N LEU A 109 5.94 -0.04 4.74
CA LEU A 109 6.39 0.12 6.13
C LEU A 109 6.82 1.57 6.43
N ALA A 110 7.54 2.21 5.52
CA ALA A 110 7.83 3.64 5.63
C ALA A 110 6.55 4.47 5.62
N GLY A 111 5.59 4.11 4.75
CA GLY A 111 4.26 4.74 4.70
C GLY A 111 3.47 4.57 6.00
N ALA A 112 3.58 3.41 6.67
CA ALA A 112 3.00 3.15 7.98
C ALA A 112 3.60 4.07 9.04
N GLY A 113 4.93 4.27 9.05
CA GLY A 113 5.57 5.24 9.93
C GLY A 113 5.05 6.67 9.71
N VAL A 114 4.90 7.10 8.46
CA VAL A 114 4.31 8.42 8.13
C VAL A 114 2.85 8.50 8.59
N LEU A 115 2.06 7.43 8.42
CA LEU A 115 0.68 7.38 8.90
C LEU A 115 0.59 7.55 10.41
N LEU A 116 1.47 6.89 11.18
CA LEU A 116 1.53 7.06 12.64
C LEU A 116 1.86 8.50 13.04
N VAL A 117 2.79 9.15 12.34
CA VAL A 117 3.08 10.59 12.54
C VAL A 117 1.86 11.45 12.22
N ILE A 118 1.15 11.17 11.12
CA ILE A 118 -0.09 11.89 10.76
C ILE A 118 -1.15 11.73 11.87
N ILE A 119 -1.34 10.52 12.40
CA ILE A 119 -2.30 10.25 13.48
C ILE A 119 -1.92 11.02 14.75
N LEU A 120 -0.64 11.01 15.12
CA LEU A 120 -0.13 11.77 16.26
C LEU A 120 -0.37 13.28 16.07
N LEU A 121 -0.09 13.83 14.89
CA LEU A 121 -0.37 15.25 14.60
C LEU A 121 -1.87 15.56 14.58
N ALA A 122 -2.70 14.65 14.07
CA ALA A 122 -4.15 14.82 14.06
C ALA A 122 -4.75 14.86 15.48
N SER A 123 -4.11 14.20 16.46
CA SER A 123 -4.50 14.29 17.87
C SER A 123 -4.39 15.71 18.44
N LEU A 124 -3.55 16.57 17.84
CA LEU A 124 -3.41 17.97 18.23
C LEU A 124 -4.55 18.86 17.71
N LEU A 125 -5.34 18.38 16.75
CA LEU A 125 -6.49 19.11 16.23
C LEU A 125 -7.65 19.12 17.26
N PRO A 126 -8.47 20.19 17.29
CA PRO A 126 -9.71 20.20 18.05
C PRO A 126 -10.60 19.01 17.66
N GLU A 127 -11.25 18.38 18.64
CA GLU A 127 -12.03 17.15 18.42
C GLU A 127 -13.06 17.27 17.31
N SER A 128 -13.74 18.43 17.23
CA SER A 128 -14.72 18.75 16.18
C SER A 128 -14.17 18.72 14.75
N HIS A 129 -12.85 18.88 14.58
CA HIS A 129 -12.19 18.91 13.27
C HIS A 129 -11.48 17.59 12.93
N ARG A 130 -11.26 16.69 13.90
CA ARG A 130 -10.51 15.43 13.67
C ARG A 130 -11.17 14.54 12.63
N LEU A 131 -12.46 14.24 12.81
CA LEU A 131 -13.20 13.36 11.89
C LEU A 131 -13.37 13.98 10.48
N PRO A 132 -13.81 15.25 10.33
CA PRO A 132 -13.84 15.88 9.01
C PRO A 132 -12.48 15.88 8.31
N ALA A 133 -11.40 16.24 9.01
CA ALA A 133 -10.05 16.23 8.44
C ALA A 133 -9.60 14.83 8.00
N ALA A 134 -9.90 13.80 8.81
CA ALA A 134 -9.59 12.41 8.48
C ALA A 134 -10.35 11.94 7.23
N LEU A 135 -11.65 12.24 7.13
CA LEU A 135 -12.47 11.88 5.97
C LEU A 135 -12.01 12.60 4.70
N CYS A 136 -11.76 13.91 4.76
CA CYS A 136 -11.24 14.67 3.63
C CYS A 136 -9.89 14.12 3.16
N SER A 137 -8.98 13.81 4.10
CA SER A 137 -7.67 13.23 3.80
C SER A 137 -7.79 11.83 3.18
N PHE A 138 -8.69 10.99 3.70
CA PHE A 138 -8.96 9.66 3.17
C PHE A 138 -9.47 9.73 1.72
N ILE A 139 -10.47 10.57 1.45
CA ILE A 139 -11.02 10.78 0.10
C ILE A 139 -9.93 11.27 -0.85
N ALA A 140 -9.18 12.32 -0.46
CA ALA A 140 -8.12 12.87 -1.29
C ALA A 140 -7.03 11.82 -1.60
N LEU A 141 -6.61 11.05 -0.60
CA LEU A 141 -5.61 9.99 -0.76
C LEU A 141 -6.08 8.92 -1.75
N PHE A 142 -7.32 8.45 -1.65
CA PHE A 142 -7.84 7.40 -2.52
C PHE A 142 -8.19 7.88 -3.92
N ILE A 143 -8.65 9.12 -4.11
CA ILE A 143 -8.78 9.72 -5.45
C ILE A 143 -7.40 9.81 -6.13
N ALA A 144 -6.39 10.35 -5.44
CA ALA A 144 -5.03 10.43 -5.98
C ALA A 144 -4.45 9.04 -6.28
N SER A 145 -4.76 8.06 -5.42
CA SER A 145 -4.35 6.67 -5.61
C SER A 145 -5.00 6.03 -6.83
N TRP A 146 -6.29 6.27 -7.03
CA TRP A 146 -7.02 5.78 -8.19
C TRP A 146 -6.45 6.37 -9.48
N ILE A 147 -6.25 7.69 -9.55
CA ILE A 147 -5.63 8.36 -10.70
C ILE A 147 -4.24 7.76 -11.01
N LYS A 148 -3.42 7.54 -9.98
CA LYS A 148 -2.10 6.91 -10.15
C LYS A 148 -2.24 5.48 -10.69
N GLN A 149 -3.20 4.71 -10.20
CA GLN A 149 -3.44 3.33 -10.63
C GLN A 149 -3.91 3.23 -12.09
N GLU A 150 -4.86 4.07 -12.51
CA GLU A 150 -5.34 4.13 -13.91
C GLU A 150 -4.19 4.40 -14.88
N ARG A 151 -3.27 5.30 -14.54
CA ARG A 151 -2.07 5.57 -15.36
C ARG A 151 -1.14 4.36 -15.48
N TYR A 152 -1.09 3.47 -14.49
CA TYR A 152 -0.33 2.22 -14.62
C TYR A 152 -1.05 1.22 -15.52
N VAL A 153 -2.38 1.14 -15.45
CA VAL A 153 -3.19 0.30 -16.32
C VAL A 153 -3.01 0.72 -17.78
N GLU A 154 -3.15 2.02 -18.07
CA GLU A 154 -2.94 2.59 -19.40
C GLU A 154 -1.55 2.25 -19.98
N LYS A 155 -0.48 2.44 -19.19
CA LYS A 155 0.89 2.08 -19.59
C LYS A 155 1.03 0.59 -19.92
N ARG A 156 0.35 -0.27 -19.16
CA ARG A 156 0.41 -1.72 -19.38
C ARG A 156 -0.34 -2.12 -20.64
N ILE A 157 -1.47 -1.50 -20.94
CA ILE A 157 -2.20 -1.70 -22.18
C ILE A 157 -1.32 -1.29 -23.37
N ASN A 158 -0.76 -0.07 -23.34
CA ASN A 158 0.06 0.45 -24.45
C ASN A 158 1.29 -0.43 -24.71
N PHE A 159 1.98 -0.89 -23.67
CA PHE A 159 3.12 -1.81 -23.82
C PHE A 159 2.74 -3.12 -24.54
N ASN A 160 1.59 -3.72 -24.20
CA ASN A 160 1.16 -4.96 -24.86
C ASN A 160 0.72 -4.75 -26.31
N LEU A 161 0.12 -3.59 -26.63
CA LEU A 161 -0.19 -3.23 -28.01
C LEU A 161 1.09 -3.04 -28.84
N GLU A 162 2.09 -2.36 -28.29
CA GLU A 162 3.39 -2.18 -28.95
C GLU A 162 4.15 -3.50 -29.19
N GLU A 163 4.11 -4.45 -28.25
CA GLU A 163 4.69 -5.79 -28.46
C GLU A 163 3.96 -6.58 -29.53
N ARG A 164 2.62 -6.52 -29.54
CA ARG A 164 1.81 -7.19 -30.56
C ARG A 164 2.13 -6.69 -31.96
N ASP A 165 2.19 -5.38 -32.15
CA ASP A 165 2.50 -4.77 -33.45
C ASP A 165 3.91 -5.11 -33.94
N LYS A 166 4.86 -5.38 -33.03
CA LYS A 166 6.20 -5.87 -33.41
C LYS A 166 6.13 -7.32 -33.90
N HIS A 167 5.42 -8.18 -33.18
CA HIS A 167 5.24 -9.58 -33.60
C HIS A 167 4.45 -9.76 -34.90
N GLU A 168 3.50 -8.88 -35.23
CA GLU A 168 2.76 -8.93 -36.51
C GLU A 168 3.57 -8.41 -37.72
N ARG A 169 4.73 -7.75 -37.49
CA ARG A 169 5.61 -7.21 -38.55
C ARG A 169 6.81 -8.11 -38.87
N ASP A 170 7.11 -9.09 -38.02
CA ASP A 170 8.20 -10.07 -38.17
C ASP A 170 7.68 -11.38 -38.77
#